data_AF-A0A6I1I8E8-F1
#
_entry.id   AF-A0A6I1I8E8-F1
#
_cell.length_a   1.000
_cell.length_b   1.000
_cell.length_c   1.000
_cell.angle_alpha   90.00
_cell.angle_beta   90.00
_cell.angle_gamma   90.00
#
_symmetry.space_group_name_H-M   'P 1'
#
loop_
_entity.id
_entity.type
_entity.pdbx_description
1 polymer ?
#
loop_
_entity_poly.entity_id
_entity_poly.type
_entity_poly.pdbx_seq_one_letter_code
_entity_poly.pdbx_strand_id
1 'polypeptide(L)'
;MSTSPIPDPIAIGVASGWHVTDASSMTEDRTLEADVVVIGSGAGGGVTAEILALAGLKVLIVEEGGLKSSRDFKMREADAYPALYQESAARKTRDKAINILQGRTVGGSTTVNWTSSFRTPPGTLEYWRKHFGLVGYSVDAMAPWFAMMERRLHVSDWAAPPNENNDLLRRGATALGIPTAAIRRNVNGCWNLGYCGMGCPTNAKQSMLVTTIPAALALGAGLLVHARAQRFLFKGERIDSLQVTALDGAGQAPTGVRITVRAKHFVLAGGAINSPALLLRSQAPDPHGLLGRRTFLHPTVISAGLFPQRVDAYAGAPQTIYSDHFLHTAPIDGPIGYKLEAPPLHPLLMATTMGGFGDEHARTMREFPHAHGLLALLRDGFHHDSAGGSVSLDGFGAPVLDYPLTPFIWDGVRRALLTMAEIQFAAGARSVYPVHELASHYTSWAQAKQAIGDLPMQALLARVVSAHVMGGCAMSDDARLGVTGADGRYHGVRNLSVHDGSLFPTSIGANPQLTIYALAARLASGLAQQLTGKPAPVPMPAPAAA
;
A
#
# COMPACT_ATOMS: atom_id res chain seq x y z
N MET A 1 -25.77 -2.70 26.73
CA MET A 1 -24.79 -2.10 25.80
C MET A 1 -23.41 -2.25 26.43
N SER A 2 -22.57 -3.14 25.90
CA SER A 2 -21.20 -3.32 26.42
C SER A 2 -20.38 -2.09 26.04
N THR A 3 -20.05 -1.25 27.02
CA THR A 3 -19.12 -0.12 26.84
C THR A 3 -17.72 -0.71 26.74
N SER A 4 -17.23 -0.91 25.51
CA SER A 4 -15.83 -1.25 25.27
C SER A 4 -14.92 -0.27 26.04
N PRO A 5 -13.91 -0.75 26.79
CA PRO A 5 -12.97 0.12 27.51
C PRO A 5 -12.07 0.93 26.57
N ILE A 6 -12.05 0.59 25.27
CA ILE A 6 -11.27 1.30 24.25
C ILE A 6 -12.17 2.34 23.58
N PRO A 7 -11.84 3.64 23.64
CA PRO A 7 -12.52 4.66 22.88
C PRO A 7 -12.57 4.32 21.39
N ASP A 8 -13.76 4.46 20.80
CA ASP A 8 -13.97 4.26 19.37
C ASP A 8 -14.10 5.64 18.71
N PRO A 9 -13.03 6.19 18.13
CA PRO A 9 -13.03 7.54 17.60
C PRO A 9 -14.02 7.72 16.45
N ILE A 10 -14.34 6.63 15.73
CA ILE A 10 -15.32 6.66 14.65
C ILE A 10 -16.72 6.78 15.20
N ALA A 11 -17.09 5.93 16.17
CA ALA A 11 -18.41 5.99 16.79
C ALA A 11 -18.63 7.33 17.53
N ILE A 12 -17.61 7.82 18.25
CA ILE A 12 -17.64 9.12 18.94
C ILE A 12 -17.79 10.26 17.93
N GLY A 13 -16.99 10.25 16.86
CA GLY A 13 -17.00 11.27 15.83
C GLY A 13 -18.35 11.38 15.10
N VAL A 14 -18.90 10.25 14.68
CA VAL A 14 -20.23 10.20 14.05
C VAL A 14 -21.31 10.71 15.01
N ALA A 15 -21.29 10.29 16.29
CA ALA A 15 -22.23 10.78 17.30
C ALA A 15 -22.07 12.29 17.57
N SER A 16 -20.88 12.85 17.39
CA SER A 16 -20.61 14.28 17.52
C SER A 16 -21.02 15.12 16.29
N GLY A 17 -21.57 14.50 15.25
CA GLY A 17 -22.11 15.18 14.08
C GLY A 17 -21.14 15.33 12.90
N TRP A 18 -20.13 14.46 12.76
CA TRP A 18 -19.30 14.42 11.54
C TRP A 18 -20.16 14.34 10.27
N HIS A 19 -19.76 15.09 9.24
CA HIS A 19 -20.43 15.13 7.95
C HIS A 19 -20.07 13.89 7.09
N VAL A 20 -20.60 12.74 7.47
CA VAL A 20 -20.45 11.48 6.72
C VAL A 20 -21.73 11.19 5.94
N THR A 21 -21.62 11.06 4.62
CA THR A 21 -22.70 10.66 3.73
C THR A 21 -22.41 9.29 3.16
N ASP A 22 -23.34 8.35 3.37
CA ASP A 22 -23.28 7.03 2.76
C ASP A 22 -24.07 7.03 1.44
N ALA A 23 -23.35 6.96 0.32
CA ALA A 23 -23.95 6.97 -1.00
C ALA A 23 -24.88 5.78 -1.24
N SER A 24 -24.73 4.67 -0.51
CA SER A 24 -25.58 3.49 -0.66
C SER A 24 -27.01 3.71 -0.20
N SER A 25 -27.25 4.75 0.61
CA SER A 25 -28.59 5.12 1.09
C SER A 25 -29.25 6.22 0.25
N MET A 26 -28.56 6.74 -0.76
CA MET A 26 -29.10 7.77 -1.64
C MET A 26 -30.07 7.17 -2.66
N THR A 27 -31.18 7.87 -2.88
CA THR A 27 -32.25 7.44 -3.80
C THR A 27 -32.38 8.33 -5.04
N GLU A 28 -31.67 9.46 -5.07
CA GLU A 28 -31.77 10.46 -6.12
C GLU A 28 -30.41 11.12 -6.38
N ASP A 29 -30.24 11.59 -7.62
CA ASP A 29 -29.04 12.27 -8.05
C ASP A 29 -28.79 13.56 -7.25
N ARG A 30 -27.52 13.88 -7.01
CA ARG A 30 -27.11 15.06 -6.25
C ARG A 30 -25.95 15.81 -6.87
N THR A 31 -25.89 17.11 -6.58
CA THR A 31 -24.69 17.92 -6.81
C THR A 31 -24.09 18.34 -5.48
N LEU A 32 -22.79 18.13 -5.31
CA LEU A 32 -22.02 18.52 -4.13
C LEU A 32 -20.93 19.52 -4.53
N GLU A 33 -20.60 20.43 -3.62
CA GLU A 33 -19.60 21.47 -3.86
C GLU A 33 -18.63 21.59 -2.68
N ALA A 34 -17.35 21.76 -3.01
CA ALA A 34 -16.26 21.95 -2.05
C ALA A 34 -15.21 22.92 -2.61
N ASP A 35 -14.33 23.45 -1.76
CA ASP A 35 -13.13 24.14 -2.26
C ASP A 35 -12.18 23.12 -2.88
N VAL A 36 -11.98 22.00 -2.19
CA VAL A 36 -11.12 20.91 -2.64
C VAL A 36 -11.83 19.56 -2.48
N VAL A 37 -11.76 18.74 -3.53
CA VAL A 37 -12.19 17.34 -3.49
C VAL A 37 -10.98 16.43 -3.47
N VAL A 38 -10.90 15.53 -2.48
CA VAL A 38 -9.87 14.50 -2.37
C VAL A 38 -10.48 13.15 -2.74
N ILE A 39 -10.02 12.57 -3.85
CA ILE A 39 -10.52 11.29 -4.37
C ILE A 39 -9.65 10.15 -3.84
N GLY A 40 -10.21 9.36 -2.91
CA GLY A 40 -9.52 8.30 -2.20
C GLY A 40 -9.04 8.75 -0.83
N SER A 41 -9.34 7.97 0.20
CA SER A 41 -9.02 8.29 1.59
C SER A 41 -7.77 7.57 2.13
N GLY A 42 -6.98 6.97 1.23
CA GLY A 42 -5.77 6.23 1.56
C GLY A 42 -4.64 7.09 2.15
N ALA A 43 -3.42 6.54 2.16
CA ALA A 43 -2.25 7.16 2.82
C ALA A 43 -2.04 8.64 2.48
N GLY A 44 -2.08 9.00 1.20
CA GLY A 44 -1.88 10.39 0.80
C GLY A 44 -3.15 11.24 0.83
N GLY A 45 -4.32 10.63 0.59
CA GLY A 45 -5.62 11.31 0.65
C GLY A 45 -5.97 11.77 2.06
N GLY A 46 -5.79 10.90 3.06
CA GLY A 46 -6.03 11.23 4.46
C GLY A 46 -5.15 12.39 4.96
N VAL A 47 -3.85 12.35 4.68
CA VAL A 47 -2.90 13.43 5.04
C VAL A 47 -3.27 14.74 4.35
N THR A 48 -3.62 14.66 3.06
CA THR A 48 -4.00 15.85 2.29
C THR A 48 -5.27 16.48 2.84
N ALA A 49 -6.28 15.67 3.15
CA ALA A 49 -7.55 16.16 3.68
C ALA A 49 -7.36 16.89 5.02
N GLU A 50 -6.56 16.34 5.93
CA GLU A 50 -6.26 16.97 7.23
C GLU A 50 -5.58 18.34 7.05
N ILE A 51 -4.51 18.40 6.25
CA ILE A 51 -3.76 19.65 6.04
C ILE A 51 -4.62 20.72 5.38
N LEU A 52 -5.42 20.37 4.38
CA LEU A 52 -6.29 21.33 3.70
C LEU A 52 -7.45 21.79 4.59
N ALA A 53 -8.04 20.90 5.40
CA ALA A 53 -9.07 21.26 6.36
C ALA A 53 -8.51 22.19 7.46
N LEU A 54 -7.31 21.91 7.97
CA LEU A 54 -6.59 22.79 8.91
C LEU A 54 -6.32 24.18 8.31
N ALA A 55 -6.14 24.27 6.99
CA ALA A 55 -5.96 25.54 6.29
C ALA A 55 -7.28 26.33 6.14
N GLY A 56 -8.41 25.79 6.60
CA GLY A 56 -9.73 26.40 6.55
C GLY A 56 -10.47 26.21 5.23
N LEU A 57 -10.03 25.27 4.38
CA LEU A 57 -10.71 24.96 3.12
C LEU A 57 -11.89 24.01 3.37
N LYS A 58 -12.99 24.19 2.63
CA LYS A 58 -14.08 23.21 2.60
C LYS A 58 -13.62 21.98 1.81
N VAL A 59 -13.29 20.90 2.51
CA VAL A 59 -12.80 19.65 1.90
C VAL A 59 -13.93 18.62 1.81
N LEU A 60 -14.03 17.94 0.67
CA LEU A 60 -14.85 16.73 0.51
C LEU A 60 -13.96 15.55 0.13
N ILE A 61 -14.01 14.47 0.92
CA ILE A 61 -13.33 13.20 0.65
C ILE A 61 -14.33 12.27 -0.05
N VAL A 62 -13.94 11.68 -1.18
CA VAL A 62 -14.75 10.68 -1.90
C VAL A 62 -14.03 9.33 -1.81
N GLU A 63 -14.68 8.34 -1.20
CA GLU A 63 -14.13 7.01 -0.95
C GLU A 63 -15.04 5.92 -1.53
N GLU A 64 -14.44 4.96 -2.24
CA GLU A 64 -15.16 3.85 -2.84
C GLU A 64 -15.64 2.84 -1.78
N GLY A 65 -14.81 2.59 -0.76
CA GLY A 65 -15.16 1.68 0.33
C GLY A 65 -16.02 2.30 1.43
N GLY A 66 -16.43 1.46 2.38
CA GLY A 66 -17.22 1.87 3.54
C GLY A 66 -16.38 2.38 4.71
N LEU A 67 -17.01 3.18 5.59
CA LEU A 67 -16.48 3.57 6.90
C LEU A 67 -16.63 2.41 7.88
N LYS A 68 -15.54 2.05 8.56
CA LYS A 68 -15.50 0.98 9.57
C LYS A 68 -15.05 1.54 10.91
N SER A 69 -15.45 0.87 11.98
CA SER A 69 -15.07 1.15 13.36
C SER A 69 -14.32 -0.05 13.95
N SER A 70 -13.72 0.11 15.13
CA SER A 70 -13.07 -1.02 15.82
C SER A 70 -14.02 -2.19 16.06
N ARG A 71 -15.31 -1.92 16.19
CA ARG A 71 -16.36 -2.92 16.40
C ARG A 71 -16.57 -3.81 15.18
N ASP A 72 -16.19 -3.37 13.99
CA ASP A 72 -16.38 -4.13 12.75
C ASP A 72 -15.24 -5.14 12.51
N PHE A 73 -14.08 -4.96 13.16
CA PHE A 73 -12.92 -5.81 12.94
C PHE A 73 -12.96 -7.05 13.83
N LYS A 74 -13.29 -8.20 13.21
CA LYS A 74 -13.47 -9.49 13.90
C LYS A 74 -12.28 -10.43 13.81
N MET A 75 -11.19 -10.00 13.18
CA MET A 75 -9.98 -10.83 12.98
C MET A 75 -10.26 -12.14 12.23
N ARG A 76 -11.25 -12.12 11.32
CA ARG A 76 -11.65 -13.26 10.48
C ARG A 76 -11.41 -12.92 9.02
N GLU A 77 -10.59 -13.70 8.35
CA GLU A 77 -10.22 -13.49 6.95
C GLU A 77 -11.45 -13.51 6.02
N ALA A 78 -12.39 -14.42 6.27
CA ALA A 78 -13.64 -14.56 5.51
C ALA A 78 -14.55 -13.31 5.59
N ASP A 79 -14.46 -12.53 6.66
CA ASP A 79 -15.23 -11.29 6.82
C ASP A 79 -14.41 -10.10 6.28
N ALA A 80 -13.12 -10.05 6.60
CA ALA A 80 -12.26 -8.92 6.30
C ALA A 80 -11.89 -8.79 4.82
N TYR A 81 -11.62 -9.89 4.11
CA TYR A 81 -11.21 -9.80 2.70
C TYR A 81 -12.30 -9.20 1.81
N PRO A 82 -13.57 -9.67 1.84
CA PRO A 82 -14.63 -9.04 1.05
C PRO A 82 -14.95 -7.60 1.48
N ALA A 83 -14.87 -7.31 2.78
CA ALA A 83 -15.26 -6.02 3.32
C ALA A 83 -14.21 -4.92 3.16
N LEU A 84 -12.91 -5.26 3.18
CA LEU A 84 -11.83 -4.29 3.31
C LEU A 84 -10.87 -4.24 2.11
N TYR A 85 -10.92 -5.22 1.20
CA TYR A 85 -9.98 -5.31 0.07
C TYR A 85 -10.68 -5.18 -1.26
N GLN A 86 -9.94 -4.68 -2.25
CA GLN A 86 -10.35 -4.75 -3.65
C GLN A 86 -10.49 -6.20 -4.08
N GLU A 87 -11.59 -6.51 -4.78
CA GLU A 87 -11.90 -7.84 -5.31
C GLU A 87 -11.73 -8.96 -4.26
N SER A 88 -12.13 -8.71 -3.02
CA SER A 88 -12.00 -9.68 -1.92
C SER A 88 -10.58 -10.23 -1.75
N ALA A 89 -9.56 -9.38 -1.91
CA ALA A 89 -8.13 -9.72 -1.89
C ALA A 89 -7.65 -10.62 -3.06
N ALA A 90 -8.45 -10.72 -4.12
CA ALA A 90 -8.16 -11.52 -5.32
C ALA A 90 -7.78 -10.69 -6.55
N ARG A 91 -7.45 -9.40 -6.38
CA ARG A 91 -6.99 -8.54 -7.48
C ARG A 91 -5.70 -9.08 -8.09
N LYS A 92 -5.62 -9.12 -9.41
CA LYS A 92 -4.49 -9.70 -10.14
C LYS A 92 -4.06 -8.88 -11.34
N THR A 93 -2.84 -9.13 -11.81
CA THR A 93 -2.40 -8.69 -13.14
C THR A 93 -3.22 -9.35 -14.25
N ARG A 94 -3.18 -8.77 -15.45
CA ARG A 94 -3.91 -9.22 -16.65
C ARG A 94 -3.74 -10.72 -16.93
N ASP A 95 -2.52 -11.21 -16.81
CA ASP A 95 -2.13 -12.61 -17.01
C ASP A 95 -2.39 -13.50 -15.80
N LYS A 96 -2.90 -12.92 -14.70
CA LYS A 96 -3.17 -13.55 -13.41
C LYS A 96 -1.92 -14.02 -12.64
N ALA A 97 -0.72 -13.63 -13.09
CA ALA A 97 0.54 -14.10 -12.53
C ALA A 97 0.90 -13.48 -11.17
N ILE A 98 0.45 -12.25 -10.90
CA ILE A 98 0.73 -11.54 -9.64
C ILE A 98 -0.57 -11.25 -8.91
N ASN A 99 -0.69 -11.72 -7.66
CA ASN A 99 -1.78 -11.34 -6.76
C ASN A 99 -1.48 -10.03 -6.04
N ILE A 100 -2.46 -9.13 -5.95
CA ILE A 100 -2.30 -7.77 -5.46
C ILE A 100 -3.25 -7.53 -4.29
N LEU A 101 -2.70 -7.22 -3.13
CA LEU A 101 -3.45 -6.83 -1.94
C LEU A 101 -3.60 -5.30 -1.91
N GLN A 102 -4.84 -4.82 -2.03
CA GLN A 102 -5.15 -3.39 -2.00
C GLN A 102 -6.41 -3.14 -1.16
N GLY A 103 -6.37 -2.15 -0.26
CA GLY A 103 -7.50 -1.78 0.57
C GLY A 103 -8.60 -1.05 -0.20
N ARG A 104 -9.86 -1.33 0.16
CA ARG A 104 -11.11 -0.71 -0.32
C ARG A 104 -12.01 -0.42 0.89
N THR A 105 -11.61 0.58 1.67
CA THR A 105 -12.29 1.04 2.90
C THR A 105 -11.76 2.43 3.23
N VAL A 106 -12.44 3.16 4.10
CA VAL A 106 -11.91 4.43 4.63
C VAL A 106 -10.53 4.21 5.26
N GLY A 107 -9.56 5.02 4.84
CA GLY A 107 -8.14 4.87 5.14
C GLY A 107 -7.35 4.00 4.15
N GLY A 108 -8.02 3.38 3.19
CA GLY A 108 -7.44 2.55 2.12
C GLY A 108 -6.54 1.44 2.66
N SER A 109 -5.44 1.16 1.95
CA SER A 109 -4.45 0.15 2.38
C SER A 109 -3.83 0.45 3.75
N THR A 110 -3.88 1.69 4.26
CA THR A 110 -3.37 1.97 5.61
C THR A 110 -4.20 1.30 6.69
N THR A 111 -5.48 0.99 6.44
CA THR A 111 -6.35 0.27 7.37
C THR A 111 -5.98 -1.21 7.48
N VAL A 112 -5.39 -1.78 6.42
CA VAL A 112 -5.15 -3.23 6.28
C VAL A 112 -3.68 -3.63 6.08
N ASN A 113 -2.73 -2.70 6.07
CA ASN A 113 -1.31 -3.05 5.96
C ASN A 113 -0.70 -3.56 7.28
N TRP A 114 0.61 -3.77 7.32
CA TRP A 114 1.31 -4.32 8.49
C TRP A 114 2.13 -3.30 9.30
N THR A 115 1.92 -1.99 9.10
CA THR A 115 2.53 -0.86 9.84
C THR A 115 4.02 -0.59 9.64
N SER A 116 4.70 -1.35 8.78
CA SER A 116 6.13 -1.20 8.48
C SER A 116 6.45 0.20 7.95
N SER A 117 7.28 0.96 8.66
CA SER A 117 7.58 2.36 8.35
C SER A 117 9.07 2.55 8.01
N PHE A 118 9.33 2.88 6.74
CA PHE A 118 10.67 3.18 6.24
C PHE A 118 10.69 4.53 5.53
N ARG A 119 11.73 5.33 5.80
CA ARG A 119 12.03 6.50 4.96
C ARG A 119 12.48 6.02 3.59
N THR A 120 12.32 6.87 2.57
CA THR A 120 12.84 6.55 1.23
C THR A 120 14.35 6.35 1.28
N PRO A 121 14.89 5.26 0.72
CA PRO A 121 16.34 5.04 0.70
C PRO A 121 17.08 6.18 -0.01
N PRO A 122 18.24 6.64 0.50
CA PRO A 122 19.02 7.71 -0.11
C PRO A 122 19.36 7.47 -1.59
N GLY A 123 19.75 6.24 -1.94
CA GLY A 123 20.05 5.87 -3.32
C GLY A 123 18.86 6.02 -4.27
N THR A 124 17.63 5.78 -3.81
CA THR A 124 16.41 6.00 -4.58
C THR A 124 16.17 7.49 -4.84
N LEU A 125 16.31 8.32 -3.80
CA LEU A 125 16.17 9.78 -3.92
C LEU A 125 17.22 10.37 -4.88
N GLU A 126 18.45 9.90 -4.82
CA GLU A 126 19.51 10.33 -5.74
C GLU A 126 19.22 9.90 -7.19
N TYR A 127 18.76 8.66 -7.39
CA TYR A 127 18.33 8.19 -8.71
C TYR A 127 17.20 9.05 -9.27
N TRP A 128 16.21 9.41 -8.43
CA TRP A 128 15.10 10.29 -8.80
C TRP A 128 15.56 11.68 -9.23
N ARG A 129 16.47 12.29 -8.46
CA ARG A 129 17.07 13.59 -8.80
C ARG A 129 17.79 13.53 -10.16
N LYS A 130 18.61 12.51 -10.37
CA LYS A 130 19.44 12.36 -11.58
C LYS A 130 18.63 12.05 -12.84
N HIS A 131 17.62 11.19 -12.74
CA HIS A 131 16.94 10.63 -13.92
C HIS A 131 15.56 11.24 -14.20
N PHE A 132 14.95 11.94 -13.25
CA PHE A 132 13.61 12.50 -13.39
C PHE A 132 13.53 14.00 -13.04
N GLY A 133 14.68 14.66 -12.86
CA GLY A 133 14.74 16.11 -12.60
C GLY A 133 14.19 16.52 -11.23
N LEU A 134 14.03 15.57 -10.30
CA LEU A 134 13.37 15.78 -9.01
C LEU A 134 14.30 16.43 -7.97
N VAL A 135 14.85 17.60 -8.30
CA VAL A 135 15.87 18.30 -7.49
C VAL A 135 15.44 18.55 -6.03
N GLY A 136 14.15 18.74 -5.78
CA GLY A 136 13.57 18.93 -4.45
C GLY A 136 13.43 17.66 -3.59
N TYR A 137 13.85 16.50 -4.10
CA TYR A 137 13.70 15.19 -3.46
C TYR A 137 15.06 14.65 -2.98
N SER A 138 15.79 15.41 -2.16
CA SER A 138 16.96 14.91 -1.43
C SER A 138 16.59 14.40 -0.05
N VAL A 139 17.52 13.70 0.61
CA VAL A 139 17.40 13.29 2.02
C VAL A 139 17.07 14.50 2.89
N ASP A 140 17.81 15.60 2.75
CA ASP A 140 17.63 16.80 3.56
C ASP A 140 16.31 17.52 3.29
N ALA A 141 15.92 17.64 2.01
CA ALA A 141 14.67 18.30 1.64
C ALA A 141 13.43 17.51 2.12
N MET A 142 13.54 16.19 2.17
CA MET A 142 12.46 15.31 2.62
C MET A 142 12.43 15.08 4.13
N ALA A 143 13.55 15.26 4.83
CA ALA A 143 13.67 14.98 6.27
C ALA A 143 12.62 15.68 7.16
N PRO A 144 12.29 16.97 6.97
CA PRO A 144 11.25 17.64 7.78
C PRO A 144 9.88 17.00 7.63
N TRP A 145 9.53 16.56 6.41
CA TRP A 145 8.25 15.93 6.10
C TRP A 145 8.16 14.52 6.66
N PHE A 146 9.25 13.76 6.61
CA PHE A 146 9.35 12.50 7.32
C PHE A 146 9.18 12.69 8.83
N ALA A 147 9.90 13.63 9.43
CA ALA A 147 9.82 13.89 10.86
C ALA A 147 8.42 14.35 11.29
N MET A 148 7.75 15.17 10.47
CA MET A 148 6.37 15.59 10.70
C MET A 148 5.44 14.38 10.77
N MET A 149 5.48 13.50 9.76
CA MET A 149 4.58 12.36 9.68
C MET A 149 4.92 11.25 10.67
N GLU A 150 6.21 11.06 10.99
CA GLU A 150 6.63 10.15 12.05
C GLU A 150 6.06 10.57 13.40
N ARG A 151 6.10 11.87 13.74
CA ARG A 151 5.44 12.38 14.95
C ARG A 151 3.93 12.23 14.87
N ARG A 152 3.31 12.69 13.78
CA ARG A 152 1.85 12.71 13.60
C ARG A 152 1.21 11.32 13.73
N LEU A 153 1.91 10.27 13.32
CA LEU A 153 1.42 8.88 13.25
C LEU A 153 2.08 7.95 14.28
N HIS A 154 2.76 8.50 15.30
CA HIS A 154 3.47 7.74 16.33
C HIS A 154 4.40 6.66 15.76
N VAL A 155 5.13 6.98 14.69
CA VAL A 155 6.16 6.08 14.15
C VAL A 155 7.29 5.98 15.18
N SER A 156 7.44 4.80 15.74
CA SER A 156 8.40 4.53 16.82
C SER A 156 9.04 3.16 16.65
N ASP A 157 10.11 2.93 17.39
CA ASP A 157 10.74 1.61 17.45
C ASP A 157 9.80 0.62 18.13
N TRP A 158 9.82 -0.63 17.67
CA TRP A 158 8.97 -1.65 18.24
C TRP A 158 9.46 -2.06 19.64
N ALA A 159 8.63 -1.83 20.66
CA ALA A 159 9.02 -1.99 22.05
C ALA A 159 8.97 -3.44 22.57
N ALA A 160 8.20 -4.33 21.91
CA ALA A 160 8.13 -5.73 22.31
C ALA A 160 9.18 -6.56 21.54
N PRO A 161 9.59 -7.73 22.06
CA PRO A 161 10.39 -8.67 21.31
C PRO A 161 9.71 -9.06 19.98
N PRO A 162 10.48 -9.40 18.92
CA PRO A 162 9.91 -10.02 17.73
C PRO A 162 9.21 -11.33 18.11
N ASN A 163 8.10 -11.65 17.44
CA ASN A 163 7.54 -13.00 17.53
C ASN A 163 8.49 -14.01 16.88
N GLU A 164 8.25 -15.30 17.13
CA GLU A 164 9.11 -16.38 16.62
C GLU A 164 9.28 -16.34 15.09
N ASN A 165 8.21 -16.02 14.34
CA ASN A 165 8.26 -15.88 12.89
C ASN A 165 9.26 -14.80 12.42
N ASN A 166 9.27 -13.62 13.05
CA ASN A 166 10.24 -12.58 12.73
C ASN A 166 11.65 -12.89 13.25
N ASP A 167 11.74 -13.56 14.41
CA ASP A 167 13.02 -13.88 15.02
C ASP A 167 13.80 -14.96 14.28
N LEU A 168 13.09 -15.85 13.56
CA LEU A 168 13.71 -16.85 12.68
C LEU A 168 14.50 -16.21 11.52
N LEU A 169 14.00 -15.11 10.93
CA LEU A 169 14.79 -14.30 9.99
C LEU A 169 16.07 -13.80 10.65
N ARG A 170 15.96 -13.19 11.84
CA ARG A 170 17.12 -12.66 12.58
C ARG A 170 18.15 -13.75 12.87
N ARG A 171 17.72 -14.90 13.38
CA ARG A 171 18.60 -16.03 13.75
C ARG A 171 19.30 -16.61 12.52
N GLY A 172 18.55 -16.92 11.46
CA GLY A 172 19.13 -17.46 10.23
C GLY A 172 20.10 -16.50 9.56
N ALA A 173 19.73 -15.22 9.47
CA ALA A 173 20.61 -14.19 8.92
C ALA A 173 21.90 -14.02 9.75
N THR A 174 21.78 -14.00 11.09
CA THR A 174 22.94 -13.90 11.99
C THR A 174 23.92 -15.06 11.80
N ALA A 175 23.41 -16.29 11.68
CA ALA A 175 24.24 -17.47 11.44
C ALA A 175 25.03 -17.41 10.12
N LEU A 176 24.57 -16.60 9.16
CA LEU A 176 25.20 -16.38 7.86
C LEU A 176 25.96 -15.05 7.76
N GLY A 177 26.04 -14.27 8.86
CA GLY A 177 26.67 -12.94 8.85
C GLY A 177 25.90 -11.87 8.06
N ILE A 178 24.61 -12.09 7.80
CA ILE A 178 23.73 -11.14 7.09
C ILE A 178 23.13 -10.14 8.10
N PRO A 179 23.34 -8.82 7.94
CA PRO A 179 22.77 -7.82 8.83
C PRO A 179 21.25 -7.81 8.83
N THR A 180 20.65 -7.62 10.00
CA THR A 180 19.22 -7.41 10.20
C THR A 180 18.98 -6.23 11.14
N ALA A 181 17.80 -5.62 11.04
CA ALA A 181 17.38 -4.53 11.91
C ALA A 181 15.90 -4.61 12.25
N ALA A 182 15.49 -3.89 13.30
CA ALA A 182 14.09 -3.79 13.71
C ALA A 182 13.33 -2.78 12.84
N ILE A 183 12.08 -3.09 12.51
CA ILE A 183 11.20 -2.22 11.73
C ILE A 183 10.49 -1.22 12.67
N ARG A 184 10.57 0.08 12.35
CA ARG A 184 9.75 1.12 13.01
C ARG A 184 8.29 1.02 12.57
N ARG A 185 7.35 1.32 13.47
CA ARG A 185 5.92 1.05 13.26
C ARG A 185 5.05 2.24 13.64
N ASN A 186 4.00 2.50 12.86
CA ASN A 186 2.98 3.52 13.18
C ASN A 186 1.85 2.91 14.04
N VAL A 187 2.13 2.76 15.34
CA VAL A 187 1.20 2.18 16.32
C VAL A 187 1.21 2.97 17.62
N ASN A 188 0.08 2.98 18.33
CA ASN A 188 -0.06 3.59 19.66
C ASN A 188 -0.92 2.67 20.54
N GLY A 189 -0.39 2.18 21.67
CA GLY A 189 -1.11 1.24 22.53
C GLY A 189 -1.38 -0.14 21.89
N CYS A 190 -0.44 -0.66 21.10
CA CYS A 190 -0.61 -1.92 20.38
C CYS A 190 -0.64 -3.16 21.30
N TRP A 191 -1.66 -4.01 21.13
CA TRP A 191 -1.83 -5.24 21.90
C TRP A 191 -1.14 -6.46 21.28
N ASN A 192 -0.28 -6.25 20.27
CA ASN A 192 0.54 -7.30 19.67
C ASN A 192 -0.25 -8.51 19.11
N LEU A 193 -1.44 -8.28 18.54
CA LEU A 193 -2.36 -9.36 18.17
C LEU A 193 -1.94 -10.18 16.95
N GLY A 194 -1.33 -9.54 15.94
CA GLY A 194 -0.89 -10.19 14.68
C GLY A 194 -1.87 -10.14 13.51
N TYR A 195 -3.09 -9.62 13.72
CA TYR A 195 -4.17 -9.59 12.72
C TYR A 195 -4.29 -8.25 11.98
N CYS A 196 -3.18 -7.51 11.80
CA CYS A 196 -3.17 -6.16 11.22
C CYS A 196 -3.80 -6.09 9.81
N GLY A 197 -3.81 -7.21 9.07
CA GLY A 197 -4.44 -7.34 7.76
C GLY A 197 -5.98 -7.22 7.76
N MET A 198 -6.62 -7.37 8.92
CA MET A 198 -8.08 -7.51 9.02
C MET A 198 -8.73 -6.31 9.71
N GLY A 199 -8.02 -5.18 9.75
CA GLY A 199 -8.35 -4.01 10.57
C GLY A 199 -7.98 -4.21 12.04
N CYS A 200 -7.82 -3.11 12.78
CA CYS A 200 -7.33 -3.14 14.15
C CYS A 200 -8.50 -3.00 15.15
N PRO A 201 -8.88 -4.07 15.88
CA PRO A 201 -10.02 -4.02 16.80
C PRO A 201 -9.76 -3.17 18.05
N THR A 202 -8.53 -2.70 18.25
CA THR A 202 -8.13 -1.91 19.42
C THR A 202 -7.77 -0.46 19.09
N ASN A 203 -8.00 -0.02 17.84
CA ASN A 203 -7.62 1.32 17.33
C ASN A 203 -6.13 1.68 17.49
N ALA A 204 -5.27 0.71 17.80
CA ALA A 204 -3.86 0.97 18.06
C ALA A 204 -3.06 1.28 16.78
N LYS A 205 -3.47 0.69 15.65
CA LYS A 205 -2.87 0.91 14.35
C LYS A 205 -3.14 2.36 13.91
N GLN A 206 -2.10 3.18 13.79
CA GLN A 206 -2.21 4.59 13.41
C GLN A 206 -2.40 4.74 11.89
N SER A 207 -3.45 4.10 11.37
CA SER A 207 -3.92 4.24 9.99
C SER A 207 -4.63 5.57 9.80
N MET A 208 -4.88 5.96 8.54
CA MET A 208 -5.63 7.19 8.25
C MET A 208 -7.06 7.13 8.82
N LEU A 209 -7.62 5.92 8.98
CA LEU A 209 -8.94 5.69 9.58
C LEU A 209 -9.04 6.25 11.01
N VAL A 210 -7.99 6.15 11.83
CA VAL A 210 -8.02 6.58 13.24
C VAL A 210 -7.23 7.87 13.51
N THR A 211 -6.56 8.43 12.49
CA THR A 211 -5.69 9.60 12.63
C THR A 211 -6.16 10.79 11.80
N THR A 212 -5.74 10.88 10.54
CA THR A 212 -5.87 12.09 9.72
C THR A 212 -7.30 12.30 9.22
N ILE A 213 -8.05 11.24 8.91
CA ILE A 213 -9.45 11.37 8.48
C ILE A 213 -10.33 11.87 9.62
N PRO A 214 -10.31 11.28 10.84
CA PRO A 214 -10.98 11.85 12.01
C PRO A 214 -10.64 13.31 12.26
N ALA A 215 -9.36 13.70 12.12
CA ALA A 215 -8.93 15.08 12.31
C ALA A 215 -9.54 16.02 11.26
N ALA A 216 -9.57 15.62 9.99
CA ALA A 216 -10.22 16.39 8.93
C ALA A 216 -11.74 16.53 9.18
N LEU A 217 -12.40 15.44 9.58
CA LEU A 217 -13.84 15.42 9.86
C LEU A 217 -14.20 16.29 11.08
N ALA A 218 -13.38 16.30 12.12
CA ALA A 218 -13.55 17.17 13.28
C ALA A 218 -13.43 18.67 12.92
N LEU A 219 -12.77 19.00 11.82
CA LEU A 219 -12.64 20.36 11.26
C LEU A 219 -13.76 20.70 10.25
N GLY A 220 -14.75 19.81 10.08
CA GLY A 220 -15.89 20.03 9.20
C GLY A 220 -15.69 19.56 7.76
N ALA A 221 -14.64 18.79 7.45
CA ALA A 221 -14.55 18.11 6.17
C ALA A 221 -15.73 17.14 5.98
N GLY A 222 -16.21 17.00 4.75
CA GLY A 222 -17.18 15.99 4.38
C GLY A 222 -16.52 14.68 3.96
N LEU A 223 -17.17 13.55 4.25
CA LEU A 223 -16.77 12.23 3.75
C LEU A 223 -17.95 11.54 3.06
N LEU A 224 -17.79 11.25 1.77
CA LEU A 224 -18.72 10.50 0.96
C LEU A 224 -18.18 9.08 0.76
N VAL A 225 -18.85 8.07 1.34
CA VAL A 225 -18.46 6.65 1.26
C VAL A 225 -19.35 5.86 0.32
N HIS A 226 -18.92 4.63 -0.04
CA HIS A 226 -19.58 3.79 -1.06
C HIS A 226 -19.76 4.54 -2.39
N ALA A 227 -18.77 5.35 -2.75
CA ALA A 227 -18.87 6.32 -3.82
C ALA A 227 -17.66 6.20 -4.77
N ARG A 228 -17.90 5.62 -5.95
CA ARG A 228 -16.84 5.42 -6.96
C ARG A 228 -16.70 6.66 -7.82
N ALA A 229 -15.52 7.27 -7.80
CA ALA A 229 -15.15 8.29 -8.79
C ALA A 229 -15.05 7.68 -10.19
N GLN A 230 -15.98 8.06 -11.06
CA GLN A 230 -16.14 7.45 -12.39
C GLN A 230 -15.33 8.19 -13.45
N ARG A 231 -15.48 9.51 -13.56
CA ARG A 231 -14.73 10.32 -14.54
C ARG A 231 -14.76 11.81 -14.21
N PHE A 232 -13.72 12.53 -14.61
CA PHE A 232 -13.74 13.98 -14.69
C PHE A 232 -14.40 14.44 -15.99
N LEU A 233 -15.08 15.59 -15.93
CA LEU A 233 -15.54 16.36 -17.08
C LEU A 233 -14.65 17.59 -17.22
N PHE A 234 -13.99 17.73 -18.36
CA PHE A 234 -13.09 18.84 -18.64
C PHE A 234 -13.80 20.00 -19.34
N LYS A 235 -13.35 21.22 -19.02
CA LYS A 235 -13.69 22.47 -19.72
C LYS A 235 -12.38 23.20 -20.02
N GLY A 236 -11.83 22.93 -21.20
CA GLY A 236 -10.46 23.34 -21.54
C GLY A 236 -9.44 22.66 -20.62
N GLU A 237 -8.46 23.41 -20.12
CA GLU A 237 -7.38 22.92 -19.24
C GLU A 237 -7.79 22.81 -17.77
N ARG A 238 -9.08 22.70 -17.49
CA ARG A 238 -9.64 22.62 -16.14
C ARG A 238 -10.68 21.53 -16.06
N ILE A 239 -10.75 20.85 -14.92
CA ILE A 239 -11.86 19.99 -14.56
C ILE A 239 -13.02 20.88 -14.11
N ASP A 240 -14.20 20.69 -14.72
CA ASP A 240 -15.46 21.33 -14.35
C ASP A 240 -16.14 20.58 -13.20
N SER A 241 -16.19 19.25 -13.29
CA SER A 241 -16.81 18.39 -12.30
C SER A 241 -16.25 16.97 -12.32
N LEU A 242 -16.40 16.28 -11.19
CA LEU A 242 -16.22 14.84 -11.06
C LEU A 242 -17.59 14.17 -11.07
N GLN A 243 -17.74 13.14 -11.90
CA GLN A 243 -18.88 12.24 -11.89
C GLN A 243 -18.58 11.06 -10.96
N VAL A 244 -19.45 10.85 -9.99
CA VAL A 244 -19.34 9.81 -8.97
C VAL A 244 -20.57 8.91 -9.05
N THR A 245 -20.38 7.60 -8.90
CA THR A 245 -21.44 6.59 -8.88
C THR A 245 -21.60 6.06 -7.47
N ALA A 246 -22.83 6.08 -6.96
CA ALA A 246 -23.17 5.44 -5.70
C ALA A 246 -23.15 3.92 -5.84
N LEU A 247 -22.59 3.24 -4.84
CA LEU A 247 -22.50 1.79 -4.73
C LEU A 247 -23.44 1.28 -3.65
N ASP A 248 -23.83 0.02 -3.73
CA ASP A 248 -24.58 -0.67 -2.68
C ASP A 248 -23.80 -0.73 -1.35
N GLY A 249 -24.46 -1.17 -0.27
CA GLY A 249 -23.84 -1.26 1.05
C GLY A 249 -22.70 -2.29 1.15
N ALA A 250 -22.53 -3.16 0.15
CA ALA A 250 -21.37 -4.05 0.01
C ALA A 250 -20.20 -3.38 -0.76
N GLY A 251 -20.45 -2.19 -1.32
CA GLY A 251 -19.54 -1.44 -2.19
C GLY A 251 -19.30 -2.11 -3.54
N GLN A 252 -20.15 -3.04 -3.98
CA GLN A 252 -19.88 -3.87 -5.16
C GLN A 252 -20.61 -3.36 -6.40
N ALA A 253 -21.94 -3.30 -6.34
CA ALA A 253 -22.76 -2.94 -7.49
C ALA A 253 -23.15 -1.45 -7.46
N PRO A 254 -23.20 -0.77 -8.62
CA PRO A 254 -23.83 0.55 -8.74
C PRO A 254 -25.30 0.51 -8.35
N THR A 255 -25.78 1.52 -7.61
CA THR A 255 -27.22 1.68 -7.30
C THR A 255 -28.00 2.35 -8.44
N GLY A 256 -27.29 2.95 -9.41
CA GLY A 256 -27.86 3.78 -10.47
C GLY A 256 -27.84 5.29 -10.16
N VAL A 257 -27.69 5.67 -8.89
CA VAL A 257 -27.62 7.08 -8.46
C VAL A 257 -26.27 7.70 -8.83
N ARG A 258 -26.33 8.93 -9.36
CA ARG A 258 -25.17 9.72 -9.79
C ARG A 258 -24.99 10.96 -8.92
N ILE A 259 -23.74 11.23 -8.57
CA ILE A 259 -23.36 12.38 -7.78
C ILE A 259 -22.38 13.21 -8.62
N THR A 260 -22.74 14.45 -8.92
CA THR A 260 -21.85 15.41 -9.57
C THR A 260 -21.15 16.23 -8.51
N VAL A 261 -19.82 16.25 -8.51
CA VAL A 261 -19.03 17.00 -7.53
C VAL A 261 -18.27 18.12 -8.22
N ARG A 262 -18.47 19.36 -7.77
CA ARG A 262 -17.76 20.56 -8.27
C ARG A 262 -16.76 21.05 -7.24
N ALA A 263 -15.59 21.49 -7.69
CA ALA A 263 -14.57 22.01 -6.81
C ALA A 263 -13.65 23.02 -7.49
N LYS A 264 -13.01 23.88 -6.68
CA LYS A 264 -11.96 24.79 -7.18
C LYS A 264 -10.70 24.00 -7.56
N HIS A 265 -10.40 22.94 -6.80
CA HIS A 265 -9.27 22.04 -7.02
C HIS A 265 -9.63 20.57 -6.74
N PHE A 266 -9.04 19.64 -7.50
CA PHE A 266 -9.18 18.19 -7.29
C PHE A 266 -7.83 17.58 -6.93
N VAL A 267 -7.81 16.74 -5.89
CA VAL A 267 -6.66 15.92 -5.49
C VAL A 267 -6.99 14.47 -5.74
N LEU A 268 -6.19 13.82 -6.58
CA LEU A 268 -6.29 12.41 -6.87
C LEU A 268 -5.40 11.61 -5.92
N ALA A 269 -6.00 10.67 -5.19
CA ALA A 269 -5.34 9.81 -4.21
C ALA A 269 -5.91 8.36 -4.23
N GLY A 270 -6.31 7.87 -5.40
CA GLY A 270 -6.90 6.54 -5.62
C GLY A 270 -5.90 5.38 -5.65
N GLY A 271 -4.60 5.67 -5.58
CA GLY A 271 -3.50 4.72 -5.68
C GLY A 271 -3.09 4.40 -7.13
N ALA A 272 -1.93 3.75 -7.29
CA ALA A 272 -1.26 3.49 -8.57
C ALA A 272 -2.02 2.66 -9.61
N ILE A 273 -3.17 2.07 -9.26
CA ILE A 273 -4.08 1.44 -10.22
C ILE A 273 -5.27 2.36 -10.52
N ASN A 274 -5.96 2.85 -9.48
CA ASN A 274 -7.23 3.54 -9.68
C ASN A 274 -7.06 5.01 -10.08
N SER A 275 -5.96 5.67 -9.67
CA SER A 275 -5.62 7.03 -10.09
C SER A 275 -5.40 7.14 -11.60
N PRO A 276 -4.46 6.37 -12.22
CA PRO A 276 -4.33 6.40 -13.67
C PRO A 276 -5.59 5.92 -14.38
N ALA A 277 -6.32 4.94 -13.84
CA ALA A 277 -7.58 4.48 -14.45
C ALA A 277 -8.68 5.56 -14.47
N LEU A 278 -8.80 6.37 -13.41
CA LEU A 278 -9.74 7.50 -13.42
C LEU A 278 -9.34 8.51 -14.50
N LEU A 279 -8.06 8.84 -14.62
CA LEU A 279 -7.55 9.77 -15.63
C LEU A 279 -7.77 9.22 -17.05
N LEU A 280 -7.53 7.93 -17.28
CA LEU A 280 -7.80 7.24 -18.55
C LEU A 280 -9.30 7.27 -18.90
N ARG A 281 -10.19 6.96 -17.94
CA ARG A 281 -11.65 7.05 -18.14
C ARG A 281 -12.11 8.47 -18.45
N SER A 282 -11.36 9.46 -17.97
CA SER A 282 -11.62 10.88 -18.16
C SER A 282 -11.00 11.43 -19.44
N GLN A 283 -10.22 10.64 -20.19
CA GLN A 283 -9.44 11.08 -21.34
C GLN A 283 -8.57 12.30 -21.01
N ALA A 284 -7.92 12.26 -19.84
CA ALA A 284 -7.02 13.34 -19.42
C ALA A 284 -5.90 13.55 -20.46
N PRO A 285 -5.41 14.80 -20.66
CA PRO A 285 -4.34 15.07 -21.62
C PRO A 285 -3.08 14.26 -21.29
N ASP A 286 -2.56 13.52 -22.28
CA ASP A 286 -1.34 12.73 -22.16
C ASP A 286 -0.57 12.77 -23.49
N PRO A 287 0.04 13.92 -23.85
CA PRO A 287 0.68 14.11 -25.14
C PRO A 287 1.89 13.18 -25.37
N HIS A 288 2.42 12.57 -24.31
CA HIS A 288 3.58 11.69 -24.36
C HIS A 288 3.24 10.21 -24.13
N GLY A 289 1.96 9.85 -23.92
CA GLY A 289 1.52 8.46 -23.75
C GLY A 289 2.06 7.78 -22.48
N LEU A 290 2.30 8.55 -21.41
CA LEU A 290 2.94 8.11 -20.18
C LEU A 290 1.94 7.67 -19.09
N LEU A 291 0.66 8.05 -19.22
CA LEU A 291 -0.35 7.78 -18.21
C LEU A 291 -0.56 6.27 -18.05
N GLY A 292 -0.52 5.80 -16.80
CA GLY A 292 -0.60 4.38 -16.43
C GLY A 292 0.69 3.59 -16.67
N ARG A 293 1.69 4.14 -17.38
CA ARG A 293 2.98 3.47 -17.62
C ARG A 293 3.87 3.53 -16.38
N ARG A 294 4.92 2.70 -16.37
CA ARG A 294 5.88 2.61 -15.26
C ARG A 294 5.15 2.41 -13.93
N THR A 295 4.22 1.45 -13.91
CA THR A 295 3.57 1.00 -12.67
C THR A 295 4.44 -0.08 -12.03
N PHE A 296 4.77 0.07 -10.76
CA PHE A 296 5.68 -0.81 -10.04
C PHE A 296 4.93 -1.60 -8.98
N LEU A 297 5.41 -2.81 -8.70
CA LEU A 297 4.74 -3.72 -7.77
C LEU A 297 5.61 -4.14 -6.60
N HIS A 298 6.92 -3.88 -6.59
CA HIS A 298 7.84 -4.68 -5.78
C HIS A 298 7.51 -6.18 -5.92
N PRO A 299 7.76 -6.82 -7.08
CA PRO A 299 7.48 -8.25 -7.24
C PRO A 299 7.97 -9.01 -6.02
N THR A 300 7.05 -9.63 -5.27
CA THR A 300 7.35 -10.24 -3.98
C THR A 300 7.21 -11.74 -4.09
N VAL A 301 8.25 -12.47 -3.69
CA VAL A 301 8.26 -13.93 -3.68
C VAL A 301 8.38 -14.46 -2.27
N ILE A 302 7.88 -15.68 -2.06
CA ILE A 302 7.71 -16.27 -0.73
C ILE A 302 8.47 -17.59 -0.66
N SER A 303 9.06 -17.86 0.49
CA SER A 303 9.58 -19.16 0.86
C SER A 303 9.04 -19.55 2.23
N ALA A 304 8.53 -20.77 2.34
CA ALA A 304 8.00 -21.32 3.58
C ALA A 304 9.01 -22.28 4.21
N GLY A 305 9.23 -22.17 5.52
CA GLY A 305 10.02 -23.11 6.30
C GLY A 305 9.14 -23.84 7.31
N LEU A 306 9.39 -25.14 7.53
CA LEU A 306 8.80 -25.87 8.65
C LEU A 306 9.84 -26.05 9.75
N PHE A 307 9.43 -25.83 10.99
CA PHE A 307 10.31 -25.87 12.15
C PHE A 307 9.87 -26.95 13.16
N PRO A 308 10.81 -27.56 13.91
CA PRO A 308 10.47 -28.51 14.97
C PRO A 308 9.61 -27.85 16.07
N GLN A 309 9.93 -26.61 16.44
CA GLN A 309 9.15 -25.81 17.38
C GLN A 309 7.93 -25.16 16.72
N ARG A 310 6.95 -24.79 17.54
CA ARG A 310 5.84 -23.94 17.09
C ARG A 310 6.37 -22.54 16.76
N VAL A 311 5.92 -22.00 15.63
CA VAL A 311 6.22 -20.65 15.14
C VAL A 311 5.04 -19.71 15.38
N ASP A 312 3.82 -20.22 15.24
CA ASP A 312 2.57 -19.48 15.45
C ASP A 312 2.57 -18.10 14.75
N ALA A 313 2.93 -18.09 13.45
CA ALA A 313 3.15 -16.88 12.66
C ALA A 313 1.92 -15.95 12.49
N TYR A 314 0.75 -16.36 12.99
CA TYR A 314 -0.46 -15.54 13.07
C TYR A 314 -0.46 -14.58 14.27
N ALA A 315 0.33 -14.86 15.32
CA ALA A 315 0.33 -14.15 16.58
C ALA A 315 1.55 -13.23 16.71
N GLY A 316 1.38 -12.07 17.35
CA GLY A 316 2.44 -11.08 17.47
C GLY A 316 2.56 -10.15 16.27
N ALA A 317 3.22 -9.01 16.46
CA ALA A 317 3.34 -7.97 15.45
C ALA A 317 4.06 -8.52 14.20
N PRO A 318 3.41 -8.48 13.02
CA PRO A 318 4.02 -8.93 11.77
C PRO A 318 5.13 -7.97 11.35
N GLN A 319 6.15 -8.42 10.61
CA GLN A 319 7.19 -7.55 10.07
C GLN A 319 7.84 -6.62 11.12
N THR A 320 8.44 -7.22 12.15
CA THR A 320 9.21 -6.53 13.18
C THR A 320 10.72 -6.58 12.92
N ILE A 321 11.18 -7.51 12.07
CA ILE A 321 12.58 -7.65 11.64
C ILE A 321 12.64 -7.61 10.11
N TYR A 322 13.70 -7.00 9.58
CA TYR A 322 14.02 -7.00 8.15
C TYR A 322 15.52 -7.15 7.88
N SER A 323 15.86 -7.45 6.63
CA SER A 323 17.19 -7.24 6.07
C SER A 323 17.07 -6.53 4.72
N ASP A 324 17.75 -5.40 4.56
CA ASP A 324 17.93 -4.69 3.29
C ASP A 324 19.31 -4.95 2.66
N HIS A 325 20.09 -5.88 3.22
CA HIS A 325 21.45 -6.19 2.79
C HIS A 325 21.57 -6.35 1.26
N PHE A 326 20.66 -7.13 0.65
CA PHE A 326 20.66 -7.44 -0.78
C PHE A 326 20.17 -6.30 -1.69
N LEU A 327 19.78 -5.15 -1.14
CA LEU A 327 19.59 -3.91 -1.92
C LEU A 327 20.89 -3.15 -2.17
N HIS A 328 21.95 -3.51 -1.43
CA HIS A 328 23.21 -2.78 -1.35
C HIS A 328 24.43 -3.60 -1.79
N THR A 329 24.24 -4.87 -2.19
CA THR A 329 25.30 -5.75 -2.69
C THR A 329 25.69 -5.49 -4.15
N ALA A 330 24.91 -4.69 -4.87
CA ALA A 330 25.15 -4.33 -6.25
C ALA A 330 24.76 -2.85 -6.52
N PRO A 331 25.24 -2.24 -7.63
CA PRO A 331 24.78 -0.92 -8.06
C PRO A 331 23.25 -0.84 -8.18
N ILE A 332 22.69 0.37 -8.03
CA ILE A 332 21.24 0.54 -7.94
C ILE A 332 20.48 0.09 -9.21
N ASP A 333 21.15 0.26 -10.34
CA ASP A 333 20.77 -0.09 -11.73
C ASP A 333 21.43 -1.39 -12.22
N GLY A 334 22.09 -2.14 -11.34
CA GLY A 334 22.64 -3.47 -11.64
C GLY A 334 21.58 -4.59 -11.55
N PRO A 335 21.99 -5.83 -11.24
CA PRO A 335 21.06 -6.92 -10.93
C PRO A 335 20.03 -6.51 -9.88
N ILE A 336 18.78 -6.91 -10.05
CA ILE A 336 17.71 -6.49 -9.14
C ILE A 336 17.99 -6.93 -7.69
N GLY A 337 18.04 -5.96 -6.79
CA GLY A 337 18.16 -6.20 -5.35
C GLY A 337 16.80 -6.50 -4.72
N TYR A 338 16.82 -7.04 -3.50
CA TYR A 338 15.60 -7.32 -2.74
C TYR A 338 15.76 -7.08 -1.25
N LYS A 339 14.64 -6.79 -0.58
CA LYS A 339 14.52 -6.69 0.89
C LYS A 339 13.83 -7.93 1.44
N LEU A 340 14.32 -8.45 2.57
CA LEU A 340 13.73 -9.59 3.26
C LEU A 340 12.91 -9.13 4.48
N GLU A 341 11.71 -9.69 4.62
CA GLU A 341 10.81 -9.46 5.77
C GLU A 341 10.02 -10.75 6.07
N ALA A 342 9.50 -10.89 7.29
CA ALA A 342 8.63 -12.01 7.66
C ALA A 342 7.15 -11.58 7.65
N PRO A 343 6.31 -12.04 6.69
CA PRO A 343 4.88 -11.76 6.69
C PRO A 343 4.17 -12.56 7.78
N PRO A 344 3.00 -12.12 8.28
CA PRO A 344 2.15 -12.98 9.07
C PRO A 344 1.61 -14.13 8.21
N LEU A 345 1.32 -15.26 8.85
CA LEU A 345 0.59 -16.35 8.22
C LEU A 345 -0.75 -16.51 8.92
N HIS A 346 -1.85 -16.44 8.18
CA HIS A 346 -3.20 -16.74 8.65
C HIS A 346 -3.76 -17.93 7.87
N PRO A 347 -4.74 -18.68 8.40
CA PRO A 347 -5.18 -19.94 7.79
C PRO A 347 -5.60 -19.83 6.31
N LEU A 348 -6.42 -18.84 5.93
CA LEU A 348 -6.87 -18.66 4.55
C LEU A 348 -5.74 -18.11 3.66
N LEU A 349 -4.94 -17.17 4.17
CA LEU A 349 -3.78 -16.64 3.45
C LEU A 349 -2.77 -17.74 3.12
N MET A 350 -2.42 -18.59 4.07
CA MET A 350 -1.52 -19.72 3.83
C MET A 350 -2.15 -20.73 2.87
N ALA A 351 -3.42 -21.09 3.08
CA ALA A 351 -4.11 -22.07 2.23
C ALA A 351 -4.20 -21.64 0.75
N THR A 352 -4.35 -20.35 0.48
CA THR A 352 -4.47 -19.82 -0.90
C THR A 352 -3.11 -19.52 -1.55
N THR A 353 -2.05 -19.40 -0.75
CA THR A 353 -0.70 -19.09 -1.22
C THR A 353 0.12 -20.34 -1.50
N MET A 354 -0.04 -21.37 -0.67
CA MET A 354 0.68 -22.64 -0.80
C MET A 354 0.12 -23.50 -1.93
N GLY A 355 0.99 -24.23 -2.63
CA GLY A 355 0.59 -25.19 -3.67
C GLY A 355 -0.01 -26.49 -3.10
N GLY A 356 -0.31 -27.42 -4.00
CA GLY A 356 -0.88 -28.74 -3.68
C GLY A 356 -2.41 -28.76 -3.59
N PHE A 357 -3.00 -29.95 -3.57
CA PHE A 357 -4.46 -30.15 -3.47
C PHE A 357 -4.79 -31.39 -2.62
N GLY A 358 -6.04 -31.47 -2.14
CA GLY A 358 -6.54 -32.63 -1.40
C GLY A 358 -5.68 -32.98 -0.18
N ASP A 359 -5.24 -34.24 -0.11
CA ASP A 359 -4.48 -34.77 1.03
C ASP A 359 -3.13 -34.10 1.25
N GLU A 360 -2.43 -33.73 0.17
CA GLU A 360 -1.15 -33.03 0.25
C GLU A 360 -1.34 -31.67 0.93
N HIS A 361 -2.29 -30.88 0.42
CA HIS A 361 -2.62 -29.58 0.98
C HIS A 361 -3.07 -29.69 2.44
N ALA A 362 -3.91 -30.69 2.76
CA ALA A 362 -4.36 -30.94 4.12
C ALA A 362 -3.20 -31.29 5.08
N ARG A 363 -2.17 -32.02 4.61
CA ARG A 363 -0.95 -32.27 5.41
C ARG A 363 -0.18 -30.98 5.66
N THR A 364 0.03 -30.16 4.64
CA THR A 364 0.69 -28.85 4.78
C THR A 364 -0.05 -27.96 5.79
N MET A 365 -1.38 -27.92 5.74
CA MET A 365 -2.17 -27.11 6.66
C MET A 365 -2.21 -27.66 8.10
N ARG A 366 -1.96 -28.96 8.33
CA ARG A 366 -1.75 -29.52 9.69
C ARG A 366 -0.47 -29.00 10.33
N GLU A 367 0.52 -28.62 9.52
CA GLU A 367 1.79 -28.05 9.96
C GLU A 367 1.73 -26.52 10.17
N PHE A 368 0.56 -25.89 9.98
CA PHE A 368 0.37 -24.44 10.10
C PHE A 368 1.01 -23.81 11.37
N PRO A 369 0.87 -24.39 12.58
CA PRO A 369 1.50 -23.83 13.78
C PRO A 369 3.04 -23.83 13.76
N HIS A 370 3.66 -24.63 12.90
CA HIS A 370 5.11 -24.80 12.75
C HIS A 370 5.67 -24.08 11.51
N ALA A 371 4.81 -23.42 10.74
CA ALA A 371 5.18 -22.75 9.51
C ALA A 371 5.77 -21.36 9.78
N HIS A 372 6.90 -21.10 9.14
CA HIS A 372 7.55 -19.81 9.05
C HIS A 372 7.42 -19.29 7.61
N GLY A 373 7.07 -18.01 7.49
CA GLY A 373 7.03 -17.32 6.20
C GLY A 373 8.19 -16.36 6.07
N LEU A 374 8.89 -16.40 4.94
CA LEU A 374 9.84 -15.36 4.55
C LEU A 374 9.46 -14.83 3.18
N LEU A 375 9.50 -13.51 3.01
CA LEU A 375 9.28 -12.86 1.72
C LEU A 375 10.46 -12.01 1.30
N ALA A 376 10.61 -11.85 -0.01
CA ALA A 376 11.60 -10.98 -0.63
C ALA A 376 10.92 -9.98 -1.56
N LEU A 377 11.06 -8.68 -1.30
CA LEU A 377 10.53 -7.59 -2.13
C LEU A 377 11.60 -7.13 -3.12
N LEU A 378 11.42 -7.40 -4.41
CA LEU A 378 12.37 -7.02 -5.46
C LEU A 378 12.21 -5.53 -5.83
N ARG A 379 13.32 -4.79 -5.95
CA ARG A 379 13.34 -3.34 -6.26
C ARG A 379 13.27 -3.07 -7.77
N ASP A 380 12.06 -3.02 -8.34
CA ASP A 380 11.80 -2.78 -9.76
C ASP A 380 11.88 -1.28 -10.17
N GLY A 381 12.09 -1.00 -11.47
CA GLY A 381 12.05 0.37 -12.02
C GLY A 381 13.39 1.08 -12.22
N PHE A 382 14.49 0.50 -11.77
CA PHE A 382 15.84 1.09 -11.85
C PHE A 382 16.69 0.58 -13.03
N HIS A 383 16.17 -0.39 -13.78
CA HIS A 383 16.85 -0.99 -14.93
C HIS A 383 15.89 -1.04 -16.13
N HIS A 384 16.41 -0.96 -17.36
CA HIS A 384 15.58 -0.93 -18.57
C HIS A 384 14.77 -2.23 -18.76
N ASP A 385 15.33 -3.38 -18.40
CA ASP A 385 14.61 -4.68 -18.39
C ASP A 385 13.62 -4.84 -17.21
N SER A 386 13.50 -3.81 -16.37
CA SER A 386 12.54 -3.72 -15.26
C SER A 386 11.78 -2.39 -15.37
N ALA A 387 11.26 -2.09 -16.55
CA ALA A 387 10.54 -0.84 -16.83
C ALA A 387 9.21 -0.70 -16.06
N GLY A 388 8.71 -1.78 -15.43
CA GLY A 388 7.43 -1.85 -14.75
C GLY A 388 6.28 -2.23 -15.70
N GLY A 389 5.07 -2.21 -15.17
CA GLY A 389 3.84 -2.50 -15.88
C GLY A 389 3.12 -1.27 -16.42
N SER A 390 1.91 -1.51 -16.94
CA SER A 390 1.00 -0.47 -17.39
C SER A 390 -0.44 -0.72 -16.98
N VAL A 391 -1.11 0.32 -16.50
CA VAL A 391 -2.55 0.33 -16.27
C VAL A 391 -3.27 0.70 -17.57
N SER A 392 -4.25 -0.10 -17.95
CA SER A 392 -5.20 0.18 -19.03
C SER A 392 -6.63 0.02 -18.52
N LEU A 393 -7.61 0.26 -19.38
CA LEU A 393 -9.02 -0.05 -19.11
C LEU A 393 -9.44 -1.28 -19.91
N ASP A 394 -10.31 -2.12 -19.35
CA ASP A 394 -11.03 -3.14 -20.11
C ASP A 394 -12.24 -2.56 -20.86
N GLY A 395 -13.01 -3.43 -21.53
CA GLY A 395 -14.21 -3.04 -22.29
C GLY A 395 -15.34 -2.44 -21.44
N PHE A 396 -15.29 -2.60 -20.12
CA PHE A 396 -16.27 -2.04 -19.17
C PHE A 396 -15.73 -0.79 -18.44
N GLY A 397 -14.51 -0.37 -18.75
CA GLY A 397 -13.85 0.77 -18.10
C GLY A 397 -13.24 0.43 -16.74
N ALA A 398 -13.12 -0.84 -16.37
CA ALA A 398 -12.44 -1.26 -15.15
C ALA A 398 -10.92 -1.25 -15.36
N PRO A 399 -10.13 -0.92 -14.31
CA PRO A 399 -8.68 -0.93 -14.41
C PRO A 399 -8.12 -2.34 -14.60
N VAL A 400 -7.19 -2.49 -15.52
CA VAL A 400 -6.40 -3.71 -15.71
C VAL A 400 -4.92 -3.34 -15.64
N LEU A 401 -4.19 -3.96 -14.72
CA LEU A 401 -2.73 -3.84 -14.66
C LEU A 401 -2.09 -4.97 -15.46
N ASP A 402 -1.37 -4.63 -16.51
CA ASP A 402 -0.45 -5.54 -17.17
C ASP A 402 0.96 -5.35 -16.61
N TYR A 403 1.62 -6.42 -16.18
CA TYR A 403 2.95 -6.33 -15.56
C TYR A 403 3.83 -7.50 -16.07
N PRO A 404 4.67 -7.26 -17.08
CA PRO A 404 5.54 -8.29 -17.62
C PRO A 404 6.63 -8.70 -16.62
N LEU A 405 6.68 -10.00 -16.29
CA LEU A 405 7.78 -10.58 -15.52
C LEU A 405 8.90 -11.00 -16.48
N THR A 406 9.91 -10.15 -16.62
CA THR A 406 11.02 -10.32 -17.56
C THR A 406 12.06 -11.32 -17.06
N PRO A 407 12.94 -11.85 -17.95
CA PRO A 407 14.08 -12.68 -17.53
C PRO A 407 14.94 -12.02 -16.44
N PHE A 408 15.09 -10.70 -16.49
CA PHE A 408 15.79 -9.91 -15.47
C PHE A 408 15.13 -10.01 -14.08
N ILE A 409 13.80 -9.93 -14.01
CA ILE A 409 13.07 -10.10 -12.75
C ILE A 409 13.17 -11.56 -12.28
N TRP A 410 13.08 -12.52 -13.19
CA TRP A 410 13.16 -13.95 -12.86
C TRP A 410 14.52 -14.37 -12.31
N ASP A 411 15.61 -13.78 -12.79
CA ASP A 411 16.93 -13.93 -12.16
C ASP A 411 16.90 -13.48 -10.68
N GLY A 412 16.32 -12.29 -10.42
CA GLY A 412 16.11 -11.78 -9.07
C GLY A 412 15.30 -12.72 -8.18
N VAL A 413 14.21 -13.28 -8.72
CA VAL A 413 13.35 -14.22 -8.02
C VAL A 413 14.14 -15.47 -7.60
N ARG A 414 14.92 -16.05 -8.52
CA ARG A 414 15.74 -17.23 -8.22
C ARG A 414 16.75 -16.93 -7.10
N ARG A 415 17.47 -15.80 -7.19
CA ARG A 415 18.42 -15.38 -6.15
C ARG A 415 17.76 -15.15 -4.79
N ALA A 416 16.57 -14.56 -4.79
CA ALA A 416 15.81 -14.34 -3.57
C ALA A 416 15.35 -15.66 -2.92
N LEU A 417 14.83 -16.60 -3.71
CA LEU A 417 14.42 -17.93 -3.21
C LEU A 417 15.60 -18.71 -2.63
N LEU A 418 16.77 -18.68 -3.29
CA LEU A 418 18.00 -19.30 -2.78
C LEU A 418 18.40 -18.73 -1.42
N THR A 419 18.43 -17.39 -1.32
CA THR A 419 18.80 -16.68 -0.10
C THR A 419 17.85 -16.99 1.05
N MET A 420 16.54 -16.95 0.79
CA MET A 420 15.53 -17.22 1.81
C MET A 420 15.63 -18.67 2.31
N ALA A 421 15.84 -19.64 1.41
CA ALA A 421 16.02 -21.03 1.79
C ALA A 421 17.26 -21.25 2.65
N GLU A 422 18.40 -20.64 2.29
CA GLU A 422 19.63 -20.72 3.07
C GLU A 422 19.46 -20.15 4.48
N ILE A 423 18.83 -18.97 4.59
CA ILE A 423 18.50 -18.34 5.88
C ILE A 423 17.59 -19.25 6.72
N GLN A 424 16.57 -19.87 6.12
CA GLN A 424 15.65 -20.73 6.84
C GLN A 424 16.33 -22.01 7.36
N PHE A 425 17.19 -22.65 6.57
CA PHE A 425 17.99 -23.79 7.06
C PHE A 425 18.99 -23.37 8.13
N ALA A 426 19.66 -22.24 7.98
CA ALA A 426 20.57 -21.69 8.99
C ALA A 426 19.84 -21.35 10.31
N ALA A 427 18.55 -21.03 10.24
CA ALA A 427 17.69 -20.82 11.41
C ALA A 427 17.21 -22.13 12.07
N GLY A 428 17.43 -23.30 11.44
CA GLY A 428 17.04 -24.61 11.96
C GLY A 428 15.76 -25.21 11.34
N ALA A 429 15.36 -24.78 10.14
CA ALA A 429 14.22 -25.40 9.46
C ALA A 429 14.48 -26.89 9.19
N ARG A 430 13.49 -27.76 9.47
CA ARG A 430 13.55 -29.19 9.10
C ARG A 430 13.26 -29.39 7.61
N SER A 431 12.50 -28.47 7.01
CA SER A 431 12.29 -28.42 5.58
C SER A 431 11.96 -27.01 5.10
N VAL A 432 12.27 -26.75 3.84
CA VAL A 432 11.98 -25.50 3.14
C VAL A 432 11.23 -25.80 1.84
N TYR A 433 10.22 -24.99 1.57
CA TYR A 433 9.44 -24.99 0.34
C TYR A 433 9.53 -23.59 -0.30
N PRO A 434 10.26 -23.42 -1.42
CA PRO A 434 10.13 -22.22 -2.24
C PRO A 434 8.72 -22.24 -2.86
N VAL A 435 7.94 -21.16 -2.71
CA VAL A 435 6.53 -21.17 -3.15
C VAL A 435 6.46 -21.15 -4.68
N HIS A 436 6.41 -22.35 -5.24
CA HIS A 436 6.49 -22.63 -6.66
C HIS A 436 5.73 -23.94 -6.95
N GLU A 437 4.91 -23.97 -8.00
CA GLU A 437 3.99 -25.08 -8.29
C GLU A 437 4.70 -26.43 -8.52
N LEU A 438 5.93 -26.41 -9.05
CA LEU A 438 6.76 -27.61 -9.27
C LEU A 438 7.76 -27.91 -8.14
N ALA A 439 7.75 -27.14 -7.05
CA ALA A 439 8.66 -27.38 -5.93
C ALA A 439 8.14 -28.48 -5.01
N SER A 440 9.04 -29.01 -4.18
CA SER A 440 8.71 -29.91 -3.08
C SER A 440 9.26 -29.34 -1.76
N HIS A 441 8.89 -29.95 -0.64
CA HIS A 441 9.59 -29.69 0.62
C HIS A 441 10.98 -30.33 0.57
N TYR A 442 12.02 -29.51 0.60
CA TYR A 442 13.42 -29.95 0.65
C TYR A 442 13.89 -30.01 2.10
N THR A 443 14.69 -31.00 2.48
CA THR A 443 15.09 -31.25 3.88
C THR A 443 16.52 -30.82 4.18
N SER A 444 17.25 -30.28 3.19
CA SER A 444 18.58 -29.70 3.38
C SER A 444 18.83 -28.54 2.42
N TRP A 445 19.77 -27.67 2.80
CA TRP A 445 20.20 -26.56 1.95
C TRP A 445 20.75 -27.04 0.60
N ALA A 446 21.59 -28.07 0.59
CA ALA A 446 22.16 -28.61 -0.66
C ALA A 446 21.07 -29.05 -1.64
N GLN A 447 20.05 -29.77 -1.15
CA GLN A 447 18.92 -30.19 -1.96
C GLN A 447 18.09 -29.01 -2.47
N ALA A 448 17.76 -28.06 -1.60
CA ALA A 448 16.99 -26.87 -1.97
C ALA A 448 17.75 -26.00 -2.98
N LYS A 449 19.06 -25.82 -2.81
CA LYS A 449 19.92 -25.04 -3.71
C LYS A 449 19.92 -25.61 -5.12
N GLN A 450 20.13 -26.92 -5.24
CA GLN A 450 20.10 -27.59 -6.54
C GLN A 450 18.71 -27.46 -7.17
N ALA A 451 17.66 -27.84 -6.43
CA ALA A 451 16.31 -27.83 -6.97
C ALA A 451 15.84 -26.41 -7.39
N ILE A 452 16.08 -25.38 -6.56
CA ILE A 452 15.78 -23.99 -6.92
C ILE A 452 16.59 -23.53 -8.14
N GLY A 453 17.80 -24.04 -8.35
CA GLY A 453 18.60 -23.79 -9.56
C GLY A 453 17.91 -24.31 -10.83
N ASP A 454 17.28 -25.48 -10.74
CA ASP A 454 16.65 -26.18 -11.86
C ASP A 454 15.18 -25.76 -12.11
N LEU A 455 14.51 -25.14 -11.14
CA LEU A 455 13.11 -24.72 -11.28
C LEU A 455 12.92 -23.71 -12.44
N PRO A 456 11.88 -23.87 -13.27
CA PRO A 456 11.56 -22.91 -14.31
C PRO A 456 10.94 -21.63 -13.71
N MET A 457 11.68 -20.53 -13.71
CA MET A 457 11.18 -19.24 -13.26
C MET A 457 10.25 -18.65 -14.32
N GLN A 458 8.96 -18.90 -14.17
CA GLN A 458 7.93 -18.52 -15.12
C GLN A 458 6.66 -18.06 -14.41
N ALA A 459 5.90 -17.21 -15.09
CA ALA A 459 4.59 -16.76 -14.64
C ALA A 459 3.67 -17.96 -14.38
N LEU A 460 2.83 -17.87 -13.35
CA LEU A 460 1.91 -18.92 -12.90
C LEU A 460 2.58 -20.20 -12.35
N LEU A 461 3.91 -20.36 -12.44
CA LEU A 461 4.65 -21.43 -11.77
C LEU A 461 5.32 -20.93 -10.49
N ALA A 462 6.09 -19.84 -10.57
CA ALA A 462 6.63 -19.17 -9.39
C ALA A 462 5.58 -18.21 -8.83
N ARG A 463 5.24 -18.33 -7.53
CA ARG A 463 4.23 -17.45 -6.94
C ARG A 463 4.82 -16.06 -6.71
N VAL A 464 4.22 -15.07 -7.35
CA VAL A 464 4.53 -13.65 -7.14
C VAL A 464 3.31 -12.94 -6.57
N VAL A 465 3.54 -12.10 -5.57
CA VAL A 465 2.50 -11.28 -4.93
C VAL A 465 2.97 -9.83 -4.84
N SER A 466 2.05 -8.93 -4.49
CA SER A 466 2.36 -7.55 -4.16
C SER A 466 1.34 -6.96 -3.19
N ALA A 467 1.81 -6.09 -2.31
CA ALA A 467 0.98 -5.16 -1.55
C ALA A 467 1.39 -3.68 -1.81
N HIS A 468 2.33 -3.47 -2.74
CA HIS A 468 3.03 -2.21 -2.94
C HIS A 468 2.90 -1.75 -4.39
N VAL A 469 1.71 -1.24 -4.75
CA VAL A 469 1.50 -0.69 -6.08
C VAL A 469 1.92 0.79 -6.10
N MET A 470 2.83 1.13 -7.00
CA MET A 470 3.43 2.47 -7.14
C MET A 470 3.46 2.87 -8.62
N GLY A 471 3.68 4.15 -8.92
CA GLY A 471 3.78 4.64 -10.31
C GLY A 471 2.45 4.71 -11.08
N GLY A 472 2.52 4.94 -12.39
CA GLY A 472 1.35 5.16 -13.25
C GLY A 472 0.89 6.62 -13.37
N CYS A 473 1.25 7.51 -12.44
CA CYS A 473 1.11 8.97 -12.58
C CYS A 473 2.43 9.68 -12.26
N ALA A 474 3.54 9.14 -12.78
CA ALA A 474 4.89 9.48 -12.37
C ALA A 474 5.19 10.99 -12.39
N MET A 475 5.95 11.44 -11.38
CA MET A 475 6.41 12.81 -11.25
C MET A 475 7.75 13.05 -11.95
N SER A 476 7.82 14.15 -12.69
CA SER A 476 9.02 14.69 -13.34
C SER A 476 8.76 16.14 -13.75
N ASP A 477 9.74 17.02 -13.54
CA ASP A 477 9.66 18.40 -14.03
C ASP A 477 9.84 18.48 -15.56
N ASP A 478 10.36 17.43 -16.19
CA ASP A 478 10.27 17.22 -17.64
C ASP A 478 9.01 16.43 -17.98
N ALA A 479 8.05 17.07 -18.65
CA ALA A 479 6.77 16.48 -19.06
C ALA A 479 6.93 15.28 -20.02
N ARG A 480 8.11 15.09 -20.63
CA ARG A 480 8.41 13.92 -21.47
C ARG A 480 8.73 12.67 -20.65
N LEU A 481 8.92 12.81 -19.34
CA LEU A 481 9.31 11.71 -18.43
C LEU A 481 8.27 11.43 -17.33
N GLY A 482 7.25 12.28 -17.17
CA GLY A 482 6.18 12.10 -16.18
C GLY A 482 4.92 12.85 -16.58
N VAL A 483 3.79 12.47 -15.98
CA VAL A 483 2.48 13.15 -16.18
C VAL A 483 2.18 14.18 -15.09
N THR A 484 3.00 14.19 -14.02
CA THR A 484 2.92 15.20 -12.96
C THR A 484 4.27 15.88 -12.76
N GLY A 485 4.27 17.11 -12.24
CA GLY A 485 5.47 17.82 -11.81
C GLY A 485 6.00 17.37 -10.45
N ALA A 486 7.16 17.88 -10.04
CA ALA A 486 7.74 17.64 -8.71
C ALA A 486 6.85 18.14 -7.55
N ASP A 487 5.87 19.00 -7.84
CA ASP A 487 4.84 19.52 -6.93
C ASP A 487 3.51 18.72 -7.01
N GLY A 488 3.51 17.59 -7.70
CA GLY A 488 2.35 16.71 -7.85
C GLY A 488 1.24 17.27 -8.76
N ARG A 489 1.43 18.43 -9.41
CA ARG A 489 0.46 18.99 -10.37
C ARG A 489 0.42 18.15 -11.63
N TYR A 490 -0.77 17.88 -12.15
CA TYR A 490 -0.91 17.19 -13.43
C TYR A 490 -0.58 18.14 -14.59
N HIS A 491 0.31 17.71 -15.48
CA HIS A 491 0.74 18.54 -16.61
C HIS A 491 -0.44 18.83 -17.54
N GLY A 492 -0.67 20.11 -17.85
CA GLY A 492 -1.76 20.55 -18.72
C GLY A 492 -3.16 20.62 -18.07
N VAL A 493 -3.29 20.34 -16.76
CA VAL A 493 -4.57 20.49 -16.04
C VAL A 493 -4.40 21.36 -14.80
N ARG A 494 -4.93 22.59 -14.86
CA ARG A 494 -4.66 23.65 -13.87
C ARG A 494 -5.17 23.36 -12.46
N ASN A 495 -6.25 22.59 -12.33
CA ASN A 495 -6.90 22.31 -11.04
C ASN A 495 -6.90 20.83 -10.66
N LEU A 496 -5.83 20.11 -11.02
CA LEU A 496 -5.60 18.73 -10.63
C LEU A 496 -4.21 18.54 -10.03
N SER A 497 -4.13 17.80 -8.92
CA SER A 497 -2.88 17.27 -8.38
C SER A 497 -3.05 15.81 -7.96
N VAL A 498 -1.94 15.07 -7.87
CA VAL A 498 -1.90 13.66 -7.46
C VAL A 498 -1.10 13.56 -6.16
N HIS A 499 -1.68 12.97 -5.12
CA HIS A 499 -1.11 12.90 -3.79
C HIS A 499 -1.17 11.45 -3.27
N ASP A 500 -0.53 10.51 -3.98
CA ASP A 500 -0.43 9.11 -3.57
C ASP A 500 0.84 8.44 -4.15
N GLY A 501 0.99 7.13 -3.95
CA GLY A 501 2.14 6.37 -4.45
C GLY A 501 2.24 6.25 -5.98
N SER A 502 1.22 6.71 -6.73
CA SER A 502 1.27 6.71 -8.19
C SER A 502 2.25 7.72 -8.77
N LEU A 503 2.70 8.68 -7.95
CA LEU A 503 3.73 9.66 -8.31
C LEU A 503 5.11 9.03 -8.50
N PHE A 504 5.40 7.86 -7.93
CA PHE A 504 6.77 7.37 -7.87
C PHE A 504 7.26 6.93 -9.26
N PRO A 505 8.39 7.47 -9.76
CA PRO A 505 8.90 7.13 -11.09
C PRO A 505 9.64 5.78 -11.15
N THR A 506 9.89 5.16 -10.00
CA THR A 506 10.40 3.79 -9.78
C THR A 506 9.70 3.18 -8.56
N SER A 507 9.95 1.90 -8.24
CA SER A 507 9.76 1.44 -6.86
C SER A 507 10.76 2.10 -5.92
N ILE A 508 10.67 1.86 -4.60
CA ILE A 508 11.57 2.53 -3.63
C ILE A 508 12.50 1.60 -2.86
N GLY A 509 12.44 0.28 -3.06
CA GLY A 509 13.23 -0.68 -2.28
C GLY A 509 12.86 -0.73 -0.79
N ALA A 510 11.71 -0.18 -0.40
CA ALA A 510 11.21 -0.14 0.97
C ALA A 510 9.67 -0.03 0.97
N ASN A 511 9.02 -0.32 2.09
CA ASN A 511 7.55 -0.26 2.16
C ASN A 511 7.11 1.22 1.97
N PRO A 512 6.21 1.51 1.00
CA PRO A 512 6.05 2.88 0.49
C PRO A 512 5.27 3.81 1.40
N GLN A 513 4.59 3.31 2.45
CA GLN A 513 3.61 4.10 3.20
C GLN A 513 4.17 5.42 3.75
N LEU A 514 5.34 5.40 4.38
CA LEU A 514 5.93 6.58 5.02
C LEU A 514 6.45 7.58 3.98
N THR A 515 6.91 7.08 2.83
CA THR A 515 7.23 7.93 1.67
C THR A 515 5.97 8.63 1.15
N ILE A 516 4.85 7.91 1.02
CA ILE A 516 3.56 8.50 0.60
C ILE A 516 3.09 9.55 1.60
N TYR A 517 3.18 9.29 2.91
CA TYR A 517 2.81 10.26 3.94
C TYR A 517 3.64 11.55 3.83
N ALA A 518 4.97 11.43 3.75
CA ALA A 518 5.86 12.58 3.70
C ALA A 518 5.66 13.41 2.41
N LEU A 519 5.48 12.75 1.26
CA LEU A 519 5.18 13.44 0.01
C LEU A 519 3.82 14.12 0.09
N ALA A 520 2.77 13.42 0.52
CA ALA A 520 1.45 14.01 0.66
C ALA A 520 1.46 15.23 1.59
N ALA A 521 2.21 15.19 2.69
CA ALA A 521 2.38 16.33 3.58
C ALA A 521 3.02 17.53 2.84
N ARG A 522 4.15 17.31 2.17
CA ARG A 522 4.83 18.36 1.37
C ARG A 522 3.90 18.97 0.31
N LEU A 523 3.22 18.11 -0.47
CA LEU A 523 2.37 18.52 -1.58
C LEU A 523 1.10 19.24 -1.09
N ALA A 524 0.45 18.71 -0.05
CA ALA A 524 -0.73 19.33 0.55
C ALA A 524 -0.40 20.67 1.21
N SER A 525 0.77 20.81 1.85
CA SER A 525 1.23 22.09 2.39
C SER A 525 1.45 23.13 1.29
N GLY A 526 2.10 22.76 0.19
CA GLY A 526 2.25 23.65 -0.97
C GLY A 526 0.90 24.07 -1.57
N LEU A 527 -0.01 23.11 -1.75
CA LEU A 527 -1.36 23.36 -2.24
C LEU A 527 -2.15 24.28 -1.30
N ALA A 528 -2.10 24.05 0.02
CA ALA A 528 -2.76 24.87 1.02
C ALA A 528 -2.27 26.33 0.94
N GLN A 529 -0.96 26.52 0.86
CA GLN A 529 -0.37 27.85 0.74
C GLN A 529 -0.82 28.56 -0.54
N GLN A 530 -0.85 27.85 -1.66
CA GLN A 530 -1.30 28.41 -2.93
C GLN A 530 -2.78 28.82 -2.91
N LEU A 531 -3.65 27.98 -2.34
CA LEU A 531 -5.10 28.23 -2.34
C LEU A 531 -5.54 29.27 -1.32
N THR A 532 -4.80 29.43 -0.21
CA THR A 532 -5.19 30.31 0.90
C THR A 532 -4.34 31.58 1.01
N GLY A 533 -3.15 31.60 0.38
CA GLY A 533 -2.16 32.67 0.56
C GLY A 533 -1.48 32.69 1.93
N LYS A 534 -1.71 31.69 2.78
CA LYS A 534 -1.18 31.61 4.16
C LYS A 534 -0.14 30.49 4.29
N PRO A 535 0.79 30.58 5.26
CA PRO A 535 1.67 29.45 5.58
C PRO A 535 0.86 28.18 5.85
N ALA A 536 1.36 27.04 5.36
CA ALA A 536 0.68 25.76 5.55
C ALA A 536 0.65 25.37 7.04
N PRO A 537 -0.49 24.86 7.53
CA PRO A 537 -0.57 24.34 8.89
C PRO A 537 0.29 23.08 9.04
N VAL A 538 0.77 22.84 10.27
CA VAL A 538 1.51 21.63 10.63
C VAL A 538 0.56 20.72 11.43
N PRO A 539 0.20 19.53 10.91
CA PRO A 539 -0.58 18.56 11.66
C PRO A 539 0.16 18.14 12.92
N MET A 540 -0.54 18.17 14.06
CA MET A 540 -0.02 17.73 15.35
C MET A 540 -0.62 16.38 15.72
N PRO A 541 0.10 15.52 16.47
CA PRO A 541 -0.49 14.33 17.06
C PRO A 541 -1.72 14.72 17.88
N ALA A 542 -2.73 13.84 17.93
CA ALA A 542 -3.79 14.01 18.91
C ALA A 542 -3.17 14.02 20.32
N PRO A 543 -3.63 14.87 21.24
CA PRO A 543 -3.17 14.81 22.62
C PRO A 543 -3.34 13.38 23.14
N ALA A 544 -2.34 12.88 23.88
CA ALA A 544 -2.43 11.55 24.48
C ALA A 544 -3.74 11.45 25.26
N ALA A 545 -4.55 10.42 24.97
CA ALA A 545 -5.73 10.15 25.76
C ALA A 545 -5.26 9.94 27.21
N ALA A 546 -5.68 10.84 28.11
CA ALA A 546 -5.33 10.82 29.51
C ALA A 546 -5.88 9.59 30.23
#